data_AF-A0A158I6P6-F1
#
_entry.id   AF-A0A158I6P6-F1
#
_cell.length_a   1.000
_cell.length_b   1.000
_cell.length_c   1.000
_cell.angle_alpha   90.00
_cell.angle_beta   90.00
_cell.angle_gamma   90.00
#
_symmetry.space_group_name_H-M   'P 1'
#
loop_
_entity.id
_entity.type
_entity.pdbx_description
1 polymer ?
#
loop_
_entity_poly.entity_id
_entity_poly.type
_entity_poly.pdbx_seq_one_letter_code
_entity_poly.pdbx_strand_id
1 'polypeptide(L)'
;MAREFGLNLGQLASRRYIHTQRLSRQIHEALDNTGTPAFDGLLYPSRNNFPATCIALFHRAQAKVVVVDDLPLAQHVDWPAFVGQYRIGVAKV
;
A
#
# COMPACT_ATOMS: atom_id res chain seq x y z
N MET A 1 1.85 -2.98 -14.90
CA MET A 1 0.95 -2.47 -13.83
C MET A 1 0.18 -1.22 -14.23
N ALA A 2 0.80 -0.06 -14.49
CA ALA A 2 0.03 1.14 -14.91
C ALA A 2 -0.83 0.86 -16.17
N ARG A 3 -0.25 0.20 -17.18
CA ARG A 3 -0.94 -0.19 -18.42
C ARG A 3 -2.10 -1.18 -18.21
N GLU A 4 -1.96 -2.11 -17.26
CA GLU A 4 -3.03 -3.08 -16.91
C GLU A 4 -4.29 -2.37 -16.40
N PHE A 5 -4.10 -1.20 -15.78
CA PHE A 5 -5.18 -0.37 -15.27
C PHE A 5 -5.54 0.80 -16.21
N GLY A 6 -5.04 0.79 -17.44
CA GLY A 6 -5.27 1.87 -18.41
C GLY A 6 -4.65 3.22 -18.03
N LEU A 7 -3.68 3.23 -17.12
CA LEU A 7 -2.98 4.44 -16.67
C LEU A 7 -1.60 4.56 -17.33
N ASN A 8 -1.23 5.79 -17.68
CA ASN A 8 0.17 6.11 -18.00
C ASN A 8 0.95 6.53 -16.73
N LEU A 9 2.28 6.64 -16.86
CA LEU A 9 3.15 6.97 -15.73
C LEU A 9 2.84 8.34 -15.11
N GLY A 10 2.45 9.34 -15.92
CA GLY A 10 2.09 10.67 -15.42
C GLY A 10 0.80 10.65 -14.60
N GLN A 11 -0.19 9.86 -15.02
CA GLN A 11 -1.45 9.67 -14.28
C GLN A 11 -1.21 8.92 -12.97
N LEU A 12 -0.34 7.90 -12.99
CA LEU A 12 0.04 7.14 -11.80
C LEU A 12 0.83 8.00 -10.80
N ALA A 13 1.73 8.86 -11.28
CA ALA A 13 2.57 9.73 -10.46
C ALA A 13 1.90 11.08 -10.08
N SER A 14 0.63 11.28 -10.47
CA SER A 14 -0.07 12.53 -10.23
C SER A 14 -0.29 12.81 -8.74
N ARG A 15 0.12 13.99 -8.28
CA ARG A 15 -0.07 14.44 -6.88
C ARG A 15 -1.52 14.66 -6.48
N ARG A 16 -2.43 14.74 -7.45
CA ARG A 16 -3.88 14.89 -7.18
C ARG A 16 -4.56 13.55 -6.91
N TYR A 17 -3.90 12.43 -7.21
CA TYR A 17 -4.39 11.07 -6.99
C TYR A 17 -5.75 10.72 -7.60
N ILE A 18 -6.31 11.57 -8.48
CA ILE A 18 -7.65 11.39 -9.05
C ILE A 18 -7.78 10.05 -9.78
N HIS A 19 -6.75 9.65 -10.53
CA HIS A 19 -6.75 8.41 -11.30
C HIS A 19 -6.62 7.17 -10.40
N THR A 20 -5.71 7.21 -9.42
CA THR A 20 -5.50 6.11 -8.48
C THR A 20 -6.68 5.95 -7.52
N GLN A 21 -7.33 7.04 -7.10
CA GLN A 21 -8.56 7.02 -6.31
C GLN A 21 -9.73 6.42 -7.09
N ARG A 22 -9.92 6.84 -8.35
CA ARG A 22 -10.97 6.27 -9.21
C ARG A 22 -10.78 4.77 -9.38
N LEU A 23 -9.56 4.33 -9.69
CA LEU A 23 -9.23 2.92 -9.83
C LEU A 23 -9.46 2.15 -8.52
N SER A 24 -8.99 2.70 -7.40
CA SER A 24 -9.15 2.06 -6.09
C SER A 24 -10.62 1.85 -5.73
N ARG A 25 -11.49 2.81 -6.06
CA ARG A 25 -12.94 2.67 -5.87
C ARG A 25 -13.54 1.57 -6.74
N GLN A 26 -13.16 1.51 -8.03
CA GLN A 26 -13.65 0.47 -8.93
C GLN A 26 -13.26 -0.93 -8.45
N ILE A 27 -12.02 -1.10 -7.95
CA ILE A 27 -11.56 -2.38 -7.40
C ILE A 27 -12.26 -2.70 -6.08
N HIS A 28 -12.52 -1.70 -5.23
CA HIS A 28 -13.27 -1.89 -3.98
C HIS A 28 -14.71 -2.35 -4.21
N GLU A 29 -15.35 -1.87 -5.28
CA GLU A 29 -16.72 -2.18 -5.69
C GLU A 29 -16.85 -3.44 -6.55
N ALA A 30 -15.73 -3.98 -7.05
CA ALA A 30 -15.74 -5.17 -7.89
C ALA A 30 -16.23 -6.39 -7.11
N LEU A 31 -17.21 -7.08 -7.69
CA LEU A 31 -17.79 -8.31 -7.17
C LEU A 31 -17.42 -9.50 -8.06
N ASP A 32 -17.28 -10.66 -7.46
CA ASP A 32 -17.17 -11.93 -8.17
C ASP A 32 -18.55 -12.44 -8.64
N ASN A 33 -18.57 -13.62 -9.26
CA ASN A 33 -19.81 -14.23 -9.76
C ASN A 33 -20.82 -14.61 -8.66
N THR A 34 -20.43 -14.54 -7.39
CA THR A 34 -21.28 -14.82 -6.23
C THR A 34 -21.86 -13.55 -5.62
N GLY A 35 -21.49 -12.36 -6.14
CA GLY A 35 -21.86 -11.08 -5.55
C GLY A 35 -21.00 -10.70 -4.34
N THR A 36 -19.90 -11.43 -4.10
CA THR A 36 -18.96 -11.15 -3.01
C THR A 36 -17.86 -10.22 -3.52
N PRO A 37 -17.34 -9.29 -2.70
CA PRO A 37 -16.06 -8.64 -2.93
C PRO A 37 -14.99 -9.51 -3.62
N ALA A 38 -14.61 -9.16 -4.86
CA ALA A 38 -13.59 -9.90 -5.61
C ALA A 38 -12.17 -9.68 -5.08
N PHE A 39 -11.93 -8.54 -4.41
CA PHE A 39 -10.61 -8.15 -3.94
C PHE A 39 -10.65 -7.59 -2.51
N ASP A 40 -9.57 -7.86 -1.77
CA ASP A 40 -9.32 -7.34 -0.42
C ASP A 40 -8.41 -6.10 -0.41
N GLY A 41 -7.81 -5.75 -1.55
CA GLY A 41 -6.85 -4.65 -1.61
C GLY A 41 -6.18 -4.52 -2.97
N LEU A 42 -5.10 -3.73 -3.00
CA LEU A 42 -4.35 -3.33 -4.17
C LEU A 42 -2.85 -3.48 -3.92
N LEU A 43 -2.16 -4.16 -4.83
CA LEU A 43 -0.69 -4.14 -4.93
C LEU A 43 -0.31 -3.04 -5.93
N TYR A 44 0.53 -2.08 -5.53
CA TYR A 44 0.89 -0.94 -6.38
C TYR A 44 2.36 -0.52 -6.22
N PRO A 45 2.99 0.05 -7.27
CA PRO A 45 4.31 0.65 -7.13
C PRO A 45 4.19 1.90 -6.25
N SER A 46 4.88 1.90 -5.12
CA SER A 46 4.98 3.09 -4.28
C SER A 46 6.10 3.99 -4.79
N ARG A 47 5.81 5.29 -4.88
CA ARG A 47 6.84 6.30 -5.15
C ARG A 47 7.91 6.34 -4.06
N ASN A 48 7.53 6.06 -2.81
CA ASN A 48 8.39 6.19 -1.64
C ASN A 48 9.10 4.89 -1.28
N ASN A 49 8.69 3.75 -1.86
CA ASN A 49 9.25 2.43 -1.51
C ASN A 49 9.91 1.74 -2.70
N PHE A 50 10.22 2.44 -3.81
CA PHE A 50 10.91 1.85 -4.95
C PHE A 50 12.25 1.20 -4.52
N PRO A 51 12.59 -0.01 -5.01
CA PRO A 51 11.89 -0.81 -6.03
C PRO A 51 10.75 -1.70 -5.49
N ALA A 52 10.50 -1.69 -4.19
CA ALA A 52 9.46 -2.50 -3.57
C ALA A 52 8.04 -1.97 -3.88
N THR A 53 7.11 -2.91 -4.03
CA THR A 53 5.68 -2.64 -4.14
C THR A 53 5.06 -2.49 -2.76
N CYS A 54 4.08 -1.61 -2.63
CA CYS A 54 3.24 -1.51 -1.43
C CYS A 54 1.91 -2.21 -1.65
N ILE A 55 1.31 -2.65 -0.55
CA ILE A 55 -0.05 -3.19 -0.53
C ILE A 55 -0.93 -2.20 0.25
N ALA A 56 -2.06 -1.80 -0.34
CA ALA A 56 -3.14 -1.12 0.35
C ALA A 56 -4.29 -2.10 0.53
N LEU A 57 -4.69 -2.35 1.78
CA LEU A 57 -5.79 -3.25 2.10
C LEU A 57 -7.08 -2.48 2.38
N PHE A 58 -8.20 -3.01 1.93
CA PHE A 58 -9.53 -2.52 2.31
C PHE A 58 -9.90 -3.03 3.70
N HIS A 59 -10.83 -2.34 4.37
CA HIS A 59 -11.27 -2.70 5.72
C HIS A 59 -11.74 -4.17 5.83
N ARG A 60 -12.37 -4.72 4.79
CA ARG A 60 -12.82 -6.12 4.75
C ARG A 60 -11.69 -7.16 4.89
N ALA A 61 -10.46 -6.76 4.60
CA ALA A 61 -9.28 -7.63 4.75
C ALA A 61 -8.83 -7.80 6.21
N GLN A 62 -9.39 -7.02 7.16
CA GLN A 62 -8.91 -6.97 8.55
C GLN A 62 -8.79 -8.35 9.19
N ALA A 63 -9.76 -9.23 8.99
CA ALA A 63 -9.76 -10.58 9.56
C ALA A 63 -8.65 -11.50 8.98
N LYS A 64 -7.99 -11.09 7.89
CA LYS A 64 -6.90 -11.82 7.22
C LYS A 64 -5.52 -11.32 7.64
N VAL A 65 -5.45 -10.28 8.47
CA VAL A 65 -4.20 -9.65 8.91
C VAL A 65 -4.10 -9.76 10.42
N VAL A 66 -2.89 -10.02 10.90
CA VAL A 66 -2.57 -9.97 12.33
C VAL A 66 -1.49 -8.92 12.55
N VAL A 67 -1.69 -8.08 13.57
CA VAL A 67 -0.62 -7.24 14.09
C VAL A 67 0.26 -8.13 14.95
N VAL A 68 1.52 -8.32 14.53
CA VAL A 68 2.48 -9.14 15.26
C VAL A 68 3.13 -8.33 16.39
N ASP A 69 3.35 -7.04 16.17
CA ASP A 69 3.97 -6.13 17.14
C ASP A 69 3.57 -4.67 16.86
N ASP A 70 3.47 -3.87 17.92
CA ASP A 70 3.24 -2.42 17.85
C ASP A 70 4.53 -1.69 18.24
N LEU A 71 5.11 -0.97 17.29
CA LEU A 71 6.38 -0.28 17.50
C LEU A 71 6.11 1.15 18.01
N PRO A 72 6.48 1.47 19.26
CA PRO A 72 6.24 2.81 19.81
C PRO A 72 7.18 3.84 19.16
N LEU A 73 6.63 4.61 18.21
CA LEU A 73 7.36 5.65 17.47
C LEU A 73 7.96 6.76 18.34
N ALA A 74 7.46 6.95 19.56
CA ALA A 74 7.80 8.07 20.43
C ALA A 74 9.08 7.87 21.27
N GLN A 75 9.60 6.64 21.41
CA GLN A 75 10.67 6.33 22.38
C GLN A 75 11.99 5.84 21.75
N HIS A 76 12.24 6.11 20.47
CA HIS A 76 13.34 5.48 19.74
C HIS A 76 14.77 6.01 20.07
N VAL A 77 15.16 5.97 21.34
CA VAL A 77 16.56 6.08 21.79
C VAL A 77 17.44 5.03 21.08
N ASP A 78 16.89 3.86 20.76
CA ASP A 78 17.60 2.77 20.07
C ASP A 78 17.21 2.58 18.60
N TRP A 79 16.65 3.62 17.95
CA TRP A 79 16.29 3.59 16.52
C TRP A 79 17.37 2.98 15.62
N PRO A 80 18.67 3.29 15.79
CA PRO A 80 19.72 2.75 14.92
C PRO A 80 19.88 1.24 15.04
N ALA A 81 19.77 0.68 16.26
CA ALA A 81 19.87 -0.76 16.49
C ALA A 81 18.65 -1.50 15.92
N PHE A 82 17.45 -0.93 16.13
CA PHE A 82 16.20 -1.42 15.56
C PHE A 82 16.23 -1.42 14.02
N VAL A 83 16.62 -0.31 13.41
CA VAL A 83 16.85 -0.18 11.96
C VAL A 83 17.81 -1.25 11.45
N GLY A 84 18.90 -1.49 12.17
CA GLY A 84 19.88 -2.53 11.85
C GLY A 84 19.29 -3.94 11.92
N GLN A 85 18.58 -4.28 12.99
CA GLN A 85 18.00 -5.59 13.23
C GLN A 85 16.94 -5.95 12.17
N TYR A 86 16.07 -5.00 11.83
CA TYR A 86 14.96 -5.21 10.91
C TYR A 86 15.25 -4.77 9.47
N ARG A 87 16.48 -4.32 9.18
CA ARG A 87 16.95 -3.86 7.85
C ARG A 87 16.09 -2.75 7.25
N ILE A 88 15.73 -1.75 8.07
CA ILE A 88 14.84 -0.65 7.67
C ILE A 88 15.65 0.55 7.17
N GLY A 89 15.52 0.93 5.90
CA GLY A 89 16.16 2.14 5.38
C GLY A 89 15.42 3.43 5.80
N VAL A 90 16.13 4.38 6.44
CA VAL A 90 15.60 5.71 6.77
C VAL A 90 16.32 6.76 5.92
N ALA A 91 15.60 7.41 4.99
CA ALA A 91 16.14 8.50 4.19
C ALA A 91 15.71 9.86 4.79
N LYS A 92 16.66 10.78 4.99
CA LYS A 92 16.34 12.19 5.26
C LYS A 92 15.73 12.79 3.99
N VAL A 93 14.53 13.35 4.11
CA VAL A 93 13.86 14.15 3.05
C VAL A 93 14.27 15.60 3.19
#